data_AF-A0A836TS67-F1
#
_entry.id   AF-A0A836TS67-F1
#
_cell.length_a   1.000
_cell.length_b   1.000
_cell.length_c   1.000
_cell.angle_alpha   90.00
_cell.angle_beta   90.00
_cell.angle_gamma   90.00
#
_symmetry.space_group_name_H-M   'P 1'
#
loop_
_entity.id
_entity.type
_entity.pdbx_description
1 polymer ?
#
loop_
_entity_poly.entity_id
_entity_poly.type
_entity_poly.pdbx_seq_one_letter_code
_entity_poly.pdbx_strand_id
1 'polypeptide(L)'
;MAKYSGILLRGQKDWNQTLLDKAVGQFNEVIEKKLPVLVEDRMTLFDGGKLLFRNVILPLSSDQKQIDCLLGGANGKISAD
;
A
#
# COMPACT_ATOMS: atom_id res chain seq x y z
N MET A 1 10.20 -0.36 -12.33
CA MET A 1 9.22 0.73 -12.22
C MET A 1 8.10 0.67 -13.28
N ALA A 2 8.36 0.29 -14.53
CA ALA A 2 7.34 0.26 -15.61
C ALA A 2 6.24 -0.84 -15.53
N LYS A 3 6.33 -1.84 -14.64
CA LYS A 3 5.30 -2.90 -14.52
C LYS A 3 4.09 -2.47 -13.67
N TYR A 4 4.23 -1.48 -12.80
CA TYR A 4 3.16 -1.02 -11.91
C TYR A 4 2.28 0.07 -12.52
N SER A 5 2.81 0.85 -13.46
CA SER A 5 1.99 1.72 -14.31
C SER A 5 0.99 0.90 -15.13
N GLY A 6 1.30 -0.36 -15.45
CA GLY A 6 0.37 -1.28 -16.11
C GLY A 6 -0.89 -1.61 -15.30
N ILE A 7 -0.85 -1.52 -13.96
CA ILE A 7 -2.05 -1.71 -13.12
C ILE A 7 -2.96 -0.47 -13.21
N LEU A 8 -2.37 0.73 -13.27
CA LEU A 8 -3.08 1.99 -13.52
C LEU A 8 -3.58 2.10 -14.97
N LEU A 9 -2.83 1.59 -15.94
CA LEU A 9 -3.08 1.72 -17.38
C LEU A 9 -3.94 0.59 -17.97
N ARG A 10 -4.26 -0.46 -17.20
CA ARG A 10 -5.14 -1.56 -17.64
C ARG A 10 -6.63 -1.22 -17.60
N GLY A 11 -7.01 0.04 -17.44
CA GLY A 11 -8.41 0.45 -17.56
C GLY A 11 -9.27 -0.03 -16.40
N GLN A 12 -8.80 0.19 -15.16
CA GLN A 12 -9.66 0.05 -13.99
C GLN A 12 -10.92 0.92 -14.17
N LYS A 13 -12.10 0.27 -14.14
CA LYS A 13 -13.40 0.93 -14.15
C LYS A 13 -14.04 1.02 -12.77
N ASP A 14 -13.45 0.35 -11.78
CA ASP A 14 -13.87 0.43 -10.38
C ASP A 14 -13.01 1.47 -9.66
N TRP A 15 -13.66 2.56 -9.25
CA TRP A 15 -13.05 3.79 -8.74
C TRP A 15 -13.03 3.85 -7.21
N ASN A 16 -13.47 2.80 -6.51
CA ASN A 16 -13.71 2.91 -5.07
C ASN A 16 -12.42 2.96 -4.23
N GLN A 17 -11.31 2.35 -4.68
CA GLN A 17 -10.04 2.39 -3.94
C GLN A 17 -8.83 2.03 -4.82
N THR A 18 -7.83 2.91 -4.87
CA THR A 18 -6.55 2.68 -5.55
C THR A 18 -5.56 1.90 -4.65
N LEU A 19 -4.50 1.34 -5.24
CA LEU A 19 -3.41 0.75 -4.46
C LEU A 19 -2.72 1.78 -3.54
N LEU A 20 -2.73 3.06 -3.93
CA LEU A 20 -2.22 4.14 -3.10
C LEU A 20 -3.14 4.37 -1.89
N ASP A 21 -4.46 4.43 -2.10
CA ASP A 21 -5.45 4.58 -1.01
C ASP A 21 -5.29 3.46 0.01
N LYS A 22 -5.07 2.24 -0.46
CA LYS A 22 -4.81 1.09 0.40
C LYS A 22 -3.48 1.19 1.13
N ALA A 23 -2.44 1.70 0.47
CA ALA A 23 -1.13 1.91 1.08
C ALA A 23 -1.17 2.96 2.18
N VAL A 24 -1.92 4.06 2.00
CA VAL A 24 -2.00 5.17 2.97
C VAL A 24 -3.08 4.97 4.03
N GLY A 25 -3.99 4.01 3.85
CA GLY A 25 -5.09 3.72 4.77
C GLY A 25 -4.65 3.42 6.22
N GLN A 26 -3.38 3.06 6.44
CA GLN A 26 -2.83 2.75 7.77
C GLN A 26 -2.08 3.90 8.44
N PHE A 27 -2.13 5.11 7.90
CA PHE A 27 -1.47 6.27 8.54
C PHE A 27 -1.97 6.51 9.97
N ASN A 28 -3.27 6.44 10.20
CA ASN A 28 -3.84 6.65 11.54
C ASN A 28 -3.36 5.58 12.51
N GLU A 29 -3.31 4.31 12.09
CA GLU A 29 -2.82 3.22 12.93
C GLU A 29 -1.36 3.42 13.34
N VAL A 30 -0.49 3.86 12.41
CA VAL A 30 0.91 4.16 12.72
C VAL A 30 1.04 5.35 13.67
N ILE A 31 0.22 6.39 13.49
CA ILE A 31 0.24 7.59 14.35
C ILE A 31 -0.21 7.25 15.76
N GLU A 32 -1.30 6.48 15.91
CA GLU A 32 -1.85 6.08 17.20
C GLU A 32 -0.93 5.13 17.95
N LYS A 33 -0.41 4.10 17.27
CA LYS A 33 0.43 3.06 17.89
C LYS A 33 1.89 3.45 18.01
N LYS A 34 2.35 4.44 17.24
CA LYS A 34 3.76 4.84 17.11
C LYS A 34 4.68 3.67 16.74
N LEU A 35 4.21 2.75 15.91
CA LEU A 35 4.93 1.54 15.52
C LEU A 35 4.84 1.33 14.00
N PRO A 36 5.83 0.63 13.40
CA PRO A 36 5.72 0.14 12.04
C PRO A 36 4.45 -0.68 11.83
N VAL A 37 3.76 -0.44 10.72
CA VAL A 37 2.63 -1.26 10.28
C VAL A 37 2.99 -1.93 8.96
N LEU A 38 2.83 -3.25 8.93
CA LEU A 38 2.97 -4.09 7.73
C LEU A 38 1.59 -4.62 7.36
N VAL A 39 1.24 -4.51 6.09
CA VAL A 39 0.02 -5.11 5.55
C VAL A 39 0.39 -5.98 4.35
N GLU A 40 -0.17 -7.18 4.34
CA GLU A 40 -0.10 -8.12 3.23
C GLU A 40 -1.53 -8.51 2.85
N ASP A 41 -1.85 -8.45 1.56
CA ASP A 41 -3.19 -8.77 1.10
C ASP A 41 -3.20 -9.44 -0.27
N ARG A 42 -4.26 -10.19 -0.56
CA ARG A 42 -4.54 -10.80 -1.86
C ARG A 42 -5.76 -10.13 -2.47
N MET A 43 -5.54 -9.38 -3.54
CA MET A 43 -6.60 -8.65 -4.23
C MET A 43 -6.98 -9.35 -5.53
N THR A 44 -8.26 -9.29 -5.90
CA THR A 44 -8.71 -9.66 -7.24
C THR A 44 -8.83 -8.38 -8.05
N LEU A 45 -8.12 -8.33 -9.18
CA LEU A 45 -8.19 -7.25 -10.15
C LEU A 45 -9.49 -7.35 -10.96
N PHE A 46 -9.86 -6.27 -11.65
CA PHE A 46 -11.09 -6.21 -12.43
C PHE A 46 -11.16 -7.26 -13.56
N ASP A 47 -9.99 -7.71 -14.06
CA ASP A 47 -9.87 -8.75 -15.08
C ASP A 47 -9.89 -10.17 -14.50
N GLY A 48 -10.16 -10.31 -13.19
CA GLY A 48 -10.11 -11.57 -12.47
C GLY A 48 -8.71 -12.00 -12.03
N GLY A 49 -7.66 -11.30 -12.47
CA GLY A 49 -6.28 -11.58 -12.09
C GLY A 49 -6.06 -11.39 -10.58
N LYS A 50 -5.08 -12.09 -10.01
CA LYS A 50 -4.75 -11.97 -8.58
C LYS A 50 -3.52 -11.10 -8.39
N LEU A 51 -3.57 -10.21 -7.40
CA LEU A 51 -2.46 -9.37 -6.98
C LEU A 51 -2.12 -9.67 -5.52
N LEU A 52 -0.89 -10.11 -5.28
CA LEU A 52 -0.31 -10.12 -3.95
C LEU A 52 0.20 -8.71 -3.67
N PHE A 53 -0.46 -7.99 -2.79
CA PHE A 53 -0.12 -6.63 -2.39
C PHE A 53 0.58 -6.65 -1.03
N ARG A 54 1.65 -5.87 -0.89
CA ARG A 54 2.35 -5.66 0.38
C ARG A 54 2.70 -4.20 0.55
N ASN A 55 2.48 -3.66 1.74
CA ASN A 55 2.95 -2.33 2.09
C ASN A 55 3.46 -2.29 3.52
N VAL A 56 4.39 -1.36 3.75
CA VAL A 56 4.91 -1.02 5.06
C VAL A 56 4.85 0.49 5.22
N ILE A 57 4.52 0.95 6.43
CA ILE A 57 4.60 2.34 6.84
C ILE A 57 5.42 2.41 8.12
N LEU A 58 6.44 3.26 8.12
CA LEU A 58 7.39 3.43 9.19
C LEU A 58 7.23 4.84 9.79
N PRO A 59 7.00 4.97 11.11
CA PRO A 59 7.09 6.26 11.77
C PRO A 59 8.55 6.69 11.87
N LEU A 60 8.85 7.92 11.44
CA LEU A 60 10.17 8.53 11.58
C LEU A 60 10.12 9.61 12.65
N SER A 61 11.12 9.61 13.52
CA SER A 61 11.25 10.53 14.65
C SER A 61 12.70 10.92 14.84
N SER A 62 12.95 12.20 15.05
CA SER A 62 14.24 12.76 15.41
C SER A 62 14.54 12.67 16.91
N ASP A 63 13.51 12.55 17.76
CA ASP A 63 13.61 12.61 19.22
C ASP A 63 13.05 11.38 19.96
N GLN A 64 12.50 10.42 19.21
CA GLN A 64 11.81 9.21 19.69
C GLN A 64 10.55 9.47 20.54
N LYS A 65 10.04 10.70 20.62
CA LYS A 65 8.83 11.07 21.38
C LYS A 65 7.66 11.41 20.47
N GLN A 66 7.94 12.12 19.38
CA GLN A 66 6.96 12.53 18.37
C GLN A 66 7.29 11.97 16.99
N ILE A 67 6.27 11.74 16.18
CA ILE A 67 6.45 11.36 14.77
C ILE A 67 6.59 12.64 13.97
N ASP A 68 7.72 12.81 13.29
CA ASP A 68 7.98 13.98 12.44
C ASP A 68 7.46 13.74 11.01
N CYS A 69 7.59 12.50 10.53
CA CYS A 69 7.10 12.10 9.21
C CYS A 69 6.86 10.60 9.12
N LEU A 70 6.20 10.17 8.04
CA LEU A 70 5.96 8.78 7.72
C LEU A 70 6.72 8.40 6.45
N LEU A 71 7.38 7.24 6.47
CA LEU A 71 7.98 6.64 5.28
C LEU A 71 7.19 5.40 4.89
N GLY A 72 6.59 5.43 3.70
CA GLY A 72 5.80 4.35 3.15
C GLY A 72 6.50 3.65 1.97
N GLY A 73 6.29 2.34 1.86
CA GLY A 73 6.67 1.55 0.69
C GLY A 73 5.60 0.53 0.37
N ALA A 74 5.26 0.40 -0.91
CA ALA A 74 4.32 -0.61 -1.38
C ALA A 74 4.88 -1.36 -2.58
N ASN A 75 4.57 -2.65 -2.67
CA ASN A 75 4.85 -3.48 -3.82
C ASN A 75 3.68 -4.42 -4.12
N GLY A 76 3.68 -4.96 -5.33
CA GLY A 76 2.65 -5.87 -5.77
C GLY A 76 3.17 -6.88 -6.78
N LYS A 77 2.80 -8.15 -6.62
CA LYS A 77 3.12 -9.19 -7.58
C LYS A 77 1.82 -9.73 -8.17
N ILE A 78 1.68 -9.61 -9.49
CA ILE A 78 0.61 -10.30 -10.21
C ILE A 78 0.89 -11.81 -10.09
N SER A 79 -0.05 -12.55 -9.53
CA SER A 79 -0.05 -14.01 -9.54
C SER A 79 -0.73 -14.45 -10.84
N ALA A 80 0.01 -15.21 -11.64
CA ALA A 80 -0.62 -16.09 -12.61
C ALA A 80 -0.93 -17.35 -11.81
N ASP A 81 -2.18 -17.48 -11.38
CA ASP A 81 -2.68 -18.78 -10.95
C ASP A 81 -2.85 -19.66 -12.20
#